data_AF-W5MYA9-F1
#
_entry.id   AF-W5MYA9-F1
#
_cell.length_a   1.000
_cell.length_b   1.000
_cell.length_c   1.000
_cell.angle_alpha   90.00
_cell.angle_beta   90.00
_cell.angle_gamma   90.00
#
_symmetry.space_group_name_H-M   'P 1'
#
loop_
_entity.id
_entity.type
_entity.pdbx_description
1 polymer ?
#
loop_
_entity_poly.entity_id
_entity_poly.type
_entity_poly.pdbx_seq_one_letter_code
_entity_poly.pdbx_strand_id
1 'polypeptide(L)'
;TCPASGRPAPDTKSRLPVNLLSISPWAYRISHDPSRYPRYIPEAYCLCQGCLSGPRGQESMLYRSTPVYMPAVVLRRAPSCAGGRYAYAESYVSLAVGCTCVPQLDRPGNDTWSRPA
;
A
#
# COMPACT_ATOMS: atom_id res chain seq x y z
N THR A 1 -5.04 10.62 5.91
CA THR A 1 -4.05 11.23 6.83
C THR A 1 -3.64 10.19 7.84
N CYS A 2 -2.38 10.16 8.27
CA CYS A 2 -1.90 9.21 9.28
C CYS A 2 -2.75 9.36 10.55
N PRO A 3 -3.33 8.28 11.10
CA PRO A 3 -4.13 8.38 12.31
C PRO A 3 -3.21 8.81 13.46
N ALA A 4 -3.40 10.04 13.95
CA ALA A 4 -2.77 10.48 15.18
C ALA A 4 -3.32 9.62 16.32
N SER A 5 -2.43 9.21 17.23
CA SER A 5 -2.74 8.39 18.40
C SER A 5 -3.89 8.99 19.24
N GLY A 6 -5.12 8.63 18.89
CA GLY A 6 -6.30 8.75 19.70
C GLY A 6 -6.92 7.36 19.71
N ARG A 7 -6.85 6.68 20.86
CA ARG A 7 -7.76 5.55 21.10
C ARG A 7 -9.17 6.07 20.79
N PRO A 8 -9.91 5.48 19.84
CA PRO A 8 -11.34 5.68 19.83
C PRO A 8 -11.83 5.33 21.24
N ALA A 9 -12.70 6.18 21.82
CA ALA A 9 -13.41 5.82 23.03
C ALA A 9 -13.99 4.40 22.88
N PRO A 10 -14.10 3.62 23.96
CA PRO A 10 -14.59 2.26 23.90
C PRO A 10 -16.10 2.28 23.58
N ASP A 11 -16.43 2.57 22.33
CA ASP A 11 -17.77 2.46 21.81
C ASP A 11 -17.95 1.04 21.30
N THR A 12 -18.99 0.41 21.84
CA THR A 12 -19.35 -1.00 21.73
C THR A 12 -18.97 -1.67 20.40
N LYS A 13 -18.05 -2.65 20.49
CA LYS A 13 -18.01 -3.87 19.65
C LYS A 13 -17.81 -3.74 18.13
N SER A 14 -17.29 -2.64 17.57
CA SER A 14 -16.78 -2.67 16.19
C SER A 14 -15.32 -3.13 16.17
N ARG A 15 -15.05 -4.37 15.73
CA ARG A 15 -13.68 -4.80 15.41
C ARG A 15 -13.23 -3.96 14.21
N LEU A 16 -12.33 -3.00 14.44
CA LEU A 16 -11.70 -2.25 13.35
C LEU A 16 -11.04 -3.24 12.38
N PRO A 17 -11.09 -2.97 11.07
CA PRO A 17 -10.48 -3.84 10.09
C PRO A 17 -8.94 -3.81 10.22
N VAL A 18 -8.29 -4.89 9.79
CA VAL A 18 -6.83 -5.09 9.95
C VAL A 18 -5.99 -3.93 9.41
N ASN A 19 -6.45 -3.28 8.33
CA ASN A 19 -5.76 -2.16 7.70
C ASN A 19 -5.65 -0.92 8.59
N LEU A 20 -6.54 -0.76 9.58
CA LEU A 20 -6.50 0.32 10.56
C LEU A 20 -5.83 -0.09 11.88
N LEU A 21 -5.72 -1.39 12.14
CA LEU A 21 -5.02 -1.94 13.31
C LEU A 21 -3.53 -2.19 13.07
N SER A 22 -3.08 -2.13 11.82
CA SER A 22 -1.68 -2.29 11.45
C SER A 22 -0.81 -1.16 11.97
N ILE A 23 0.44 -1.47 12.33
CA ILE A 23 1.48 -0.46 12.63
C ILE A 23 1.86 0.37 11.40
N SER A 24 1.56 -0.12 10.20
CA SER A 24 1.69 0.59 8.93
C SER A 24 0.31 0.66 8.28
N PRO A 25 -0.60 1.52 8.78
CA PRO A 25 -1.99 1.49 8.37
C PRO A 25 -2.17 1.93 6.92
N TRP A 26 -3.20 1.41 6.26
CA TRP A 26 -3.50 1.72 4.86
C TRP A 26 -4.99 1.95 4.62
N ALA A 27 -5.29 2.65 3.55
CA ALA A 27 -6.64 2.77 2.99
C ALA A 27 -6.60 2.37 1.51
N TYR A 28 -7.78 2.22 0.91
CA TYR A 28 -7.90 1.84 -0.50
C TYR A 28 -8.34 3.03 -1.34
N ARG A 29 -7.69 3.22 -2.49
CA ARG A 29 -8.18 4.06 -3.58
C ARG A 29 -8.73 3.14 -4.68
N ILE A 30 -9.86 3.48 -5.26
CA ILE A 30 -10.44 2.66 -6.34
C ILE A 30 -9.89 3.13 -7.67
N SER A 31 -9.13 2.26 -8.33
CA SER A 31 -8.63 2.40 -9.69
C SER A 31 -9.69 1.96 -10.67
N HIS A 32 -10.23 2.89 -11.46
CA HIS A 32 -11.24 2.63 -12.48
C HIS A 32 -10.62 2.67 -13.89
N ASP A 33 -10.75 1.58 -14.63
CA ASP A 33 -10.36 1.47 -16.03
C ASP A 33 -11.49 0.79 -16.82
N PRO A 34 -12.24 1.52 -17.68
CA PRO A 34 -13.36 0.96 -18.43
C PRO A 34 -12.91 -0.02 -19.52
N SER A 35 -11.63 -0.02 -19.89
CA SER A 35 -11.04 -0.93 -20.88
C SER A 35 -10.56 -2.24 -20.29
N ARG A 36 -10.70 -2.44 -18.96
CA ARG A 36 -10.17 -3.57 -18.21
C ARG A 36 -11.26 -4.32 -17.47
N TYR A 37 -11.07 -5.62 -17.26
CA TYR A 37 -11.83 -6.42 -16.30
C TYR A 37 -10.90 -7.02 -15.23
N PRO A 38 -11.18 -6.84 -13.93
CA PRO A 38 -12.25 -6.02 -13.37
C PRO A 38 -12.02 -4.52 -13.62
N ARG A 39 -13.13 -3.78 -13.83
CA ARG A 39 -13.09 -2.33 -14.10
C ARG A 39 -12.61 -1.54 -12.88
N TYR A 40 -13.00 -1.98 -11.69
CA TYR A 40 -12.64 -1.37 -10.42
C TYR A 40 -11.65 -2.27 -9.68
N ILE A 41 -10.51 -1.71 -9.29
CA ILE A 41 -9.51 -2.39 -8.50
C ILE A 41 -9.18 -1.54 -7.26
N PRO A 42 -9.30 -2.08 -6.03
CA PRO A 42 -8.90 -1.37 -4.83
C PRO A 42 -7.38 -1.43 -4.65
N GLU A 43 -6.70 -0.30 -4.79
CA GLU A 43 -5.25 -0.17 -4.59
C GLU A 43 -4.97 0.40 -3.20
N ALA A 44 -4.19 -0.32 -2.39
CA ALA A 44 -3.79 0.14 -1.07
C ALA A 44 -2.81 1.30 -1.16
N TYR A 45 -2.93 2.26 -0.24
CA TYR A 45 -1.93 3.30 -0.01
C TYR A 45 -1.73 3.52 1.48
N CYS A 46 -0.47 3.72 1.87
CA CYS A 46 -0.13 3.88 3.28
C CYS A 46 -0.61 5.25 3.78
N LEU A 47 -1.18 5.26 4.99
CA LEU A 47 -1.67 6.48 5.60
C LEU A 47 -0.56 7.30 6.27
N CYS A 48 0.52 6.61 6.68
CA CYS A 48 1.68 7.16 7.38
C CYS A 48 2.94 7.04 6.50
N GLN A 49 3.94 7.88 6.75
CA GLN A 49 5.27 7.77 6.13
C GLN A 49 6.15 6.81 6.94
N GLY A 50 6.15 6.97 8.26
CA GLY A 50 6.76 6.06 9.22
C GLY A 50 5.80 4.97 9.67
N CYS A 51 6.12 4.31 10.79
CA CYS A 51 5.25 3.29 11.40
C CYS A 51 4.83 3.67 12.81
N LEU A 52 3.64 3.25 13.23
CA LEU A 52 3.07 3.46 14.55
C LEU A 52 3.68 2.49 15.60
N SER A 53 4.99 2.62 15.85
CA SER A 53 5.73 1.78 16.79
C SER A 53 6.04 2.47 18.12
N GLY A 54 5.66 3.74 18.29
CA GLY A 54 5.89 4.48 19.53
C GLY A 54 5.08 3.93 20.73
N PRO A 55 5.50 4.19 21.98
CA PRO A 55 4.87 3.63 23.19
C PRO A 55 3.37 3.92 23.36
N ARG A 56 2.86 4.99 22.72
CA ARG A 56 1.42 5.32 22.71
C ARG A 56 0.84 5.32 21.29
N GLY A 57 1.48 4.59 20.36
CA GLY A 57 1.11 4.56 18.95
C GLY A 57 1.55 5.79 18.17
N GLN A 58 2.63 6.45 18.58
CA GLN A 58 3.23 7.52 17.78
C GLN A 58 3.89 6.96 16.52
N GLU A 59 3.86 7.75 15.45
CA GLU A 59 4.63 7.50 14.25
C GLU A 59 6.14 7.67 14.53
N SER A 60 6.93 6.67 14.15
CA SER A 60 8.39 6.65 14.21
C SER A 60 8.98 6.68 12.80
N MET A 61 9.89 7.61 12.56
CA MET A 61 10.59 7.79 11.27
C MET A 61 11.85 6.91 11.12
N LEU A 62 12.19 6.13 12.16
CA LEU A 62 13.21 5.06 12.07
C LEU A 62 12.76 3.90 11.17
N TYR A 63 11.47 3.85 10.87
CA TYR A 63 10.86 2.88 9.98
C TYR A 63 10.11 3.60 8.87
N ARG A 64 9.75 2.86 7.83
CA ARG A 64 8.99 3.35 6.69
C ARG A 64 7.81 2.43 6.41
N SER A 65 6.62 3.02 6.34
CA SER A 65 5.46 2.35 5.79
C SER A 65 5.61 2.21 4.27
N THR A 66 5.64 0.97 3.78
CA THR A 66 5.88 0.66 2.37
C THR A 66 4.75 -0.22 1.83
N PRO A 67 4.17 0.09 0.65
CA PRO A 67 3.14 -0.75 0.05
C PRO A 67 3.69 -2.13 -0.33
N VAL A 68 2.92 -3.18 -0.06
CA VAL A 68 3.20 -4.55 -0.49
C VAL A 68 2.47 -4.80 -1.79
N TYR A 69 3.21 -5.22 -2.82
CA TYR A 69 2.67 -5.48 -4.15
C TYR A 69 2.48 -6.97 -4.40
N MET A 70 1.37 -7.33 -5.05
CA MET A 70 1.15 -8.66 -5.61
C MET A 70 0.86 -8.56 -7.12
N PRO A 71 1.27 -9.54 -7.94
CA PRO A 71 0.82 -9.63 -9.31
C PRO A 71 -0.67 -9.99 -9.34
N ALA A 72 -1.46 -9.27 -10.13
CA ALA A 72 -2.85 -9.56 -10.38
C ALA A 72 -3.12 -9.65 -11.89
N VAL A 73 -3.91 -10.63 -12.29
CA VAL A 73 -4.31 -10.81 -13.69
C VAL A 73 -5.52 -9.94 -13.98
N VAL A 74 -5.46 -9.21 -15.10
CA VAL A 74 -6.56 -8.40 -15.61
C VAL A 74 -6.74 -8.68 -17.09
N LEU A 75 -7.99 -8.59 -17.56
CA LEU A 75 -8.30 -8.72 -18.98
C LEU A 75 -8.45 -7.33 -19.57
N ARG A 76 -7.62 -6.99 -20.56
CA ARG A 76 -7.72 -5.73 -21.29
C ARG A 76 -8.46 -5.93 -22.61
N ARG A 77 -9.43 -5.06 -22.87
CA ARG A 77 -10.18 -5.06 -24.13
C ARG A 77 -9.23 -4.71 -25.26
N ALA A 78 -9.14 -5.58 -26.25
CA ALA A 78 -8.36 -5.33 -27.46
C ALA A 78 -8.96 -4.14 -28.23
N PRO A 79 -8.12 -3.38 -28.98
CA PRO A 79 -8.59 -2.27 -29.78
C PRO A 79 -9.52 -2.71 -30.92
N SER A 80 -9.36 -3.94 -31.42
CA SER A 80 -10.19 -4.52 -32.47
C SER A 80 -11.15 -5.59 -31.94
N CYS A 81 -12.33 -5.65 -32.55
CA CYS A 81 -13.30 -6.72 -32.30
C CYS A 81 -12.96 -7.96 -33.13
N ALA A 82 -13.15 -9.15 -32.55
CA ALA A 82 -13.02 -10.42 -33.26
C ALA A 82 -14.43 -10.94 -33.59
N GLY A 83 -14.80 -10.94 -34.88
CA GLY A 83 -16.12 -11.44 -35.32
C GLY A 83 -17.30 -10.68 -34.69
N GLY A 84 -17.20 -9.36 -34.59
CA GLY A 84 -18.25 -8.50 -34.02
C GLY A 84 -18.36 -8.53 -32.49
N ARG A 85 -17.50 -9.29 -31.79
CA ARG A 85 -17.46 -9.38 -30.33
C ARG A 85 -16.23 -8.69 -29.76
N TYR A 86 -16.34 -8.20 -28.53
CA TYR A 86 -15.20 -7.67 -27.79
C TYR A 86 -14.19 -8.80 -27.54
N ALA A 87 -12.96 -8.59 -27.99
CA ALA A 87 -11.83 -9.46 -27.69
C ALA A 87 -11.08 -8.92 -26.46
N TYR A 88 -10.55 -9.83 -25.65
CA TYR A 88 -9.79 -9.50 -24.45
C TYR A 88 -8.45 -10.23 -24.47
N ALA A 89 -7.41 -9.55 -23.99
CA ALA A 89 -6.09 -10.12 -23.79
C ALA A 89 -5.72 -10.06 -22.30
N GLU A 90 -5.00 -11.08 -21.85
CA GLU A 90 -4.47 -11.14 -20.49
C GLU A 90 -3.34 -10.11 -20.29
N SER A 91 -3.34 -9.46 -19.14
CA SER A 91 -2.30 -8.52 -18.73
C SER A 91 -2.07 -8.66 -17.22
N TYR A 92 -0.81 -8.57 -16.80
CA TYR A 92 -0.43 -8.59 -15.40
C TYR A 92 -0.22 -7.17 -14.89
N VAL A 93 -0.83 -6.84 -13.76
CA VAL A 93 -0.64 -5.55 -13.08
C VAL A 93 -0.09 -5.76 -11.68
N SER A 94 0.72 -4.81 -11.22
CA SER A 94 1.25 -4.81 -9.86
C SER A 94 0.26 -4.09 -8.94
N LEU A 95 -0.40 -4.85 -8.06
CA LEU A 95 -1.45 -4.34 -7.18
C LEU A 95 -0.93 -4.18 -5.75
N ALA A 96 -0.97 -2.97 -5.22
CA ALA A 96 -0.73 -2.73 -3.80
C ALA A 96 -1.89 -3.28 -2.97
N VAL A 97 -1.65 -4.28 -2.12
CA VAL A 97 -2.70 -4.96 -1.33
C VAL A 97 -2.82 -4.47 0.10
N GLY A 98 -1.73 -3.90 0.61
CA GLY A 98 -1.63 -3.37 1.96
C GLY A 98 -0.29 -2.66 2.14
N CYS A 99 0.02 -2.29 3.38
CA CYS A 99 1.29 -1.70 3.75
C CYS A 99 1.98 -2.52 4.83
N THR A 100 3.29 -2.59 4.74
CA THR A 100 4.17 -3.21 5.74
C THR A 100 5.12 -2.15 6.32
N CYS A 101 5.73 -2.48 7.45
CA CYS A 101 6.71 -1.65 8.12
C CYS A 101 8.11 -2.22 7.89
N VAL A 102 9.02 -1.42 7.33
CA VAL A 102 10.42 -1.80 7.12
C VAL A 102 11.34 -0.82 7.82
N PRO A 103 12.55 -1.23 8.26
CA PRO A 103 13.55 -0.28 8.75
C PRO A 103 13.85 0.78 7.69
N GLN A 104 14.03 2.03 8.12
CA GLN A 104 14.58 3.06 7.24
C GLN A 104 16.03 2.64 6.93
N LEU A 105 16.32 2.30 5.68
CA LEU A 105 17.70 2.20 5.24
C LEU A 105 18.24 3.61 5.17
N ASP A 106 19.04 4.01 6.17
CA ASP A 106 19.90 5.16 6.03
C ASP A 106 20.70 4.95 4.74
N ARG A 107 20.53 5.86 3.77
CA ARG A 107 21.47 5.92 2.65
C ARG A 107 22.85 6.06 3.29
N PRO A 108 23.87 5.24 2.95
CA PRO A 108 25.24 5.52 3.36
C PRO A 108 25.67 6.79 2.62
N GLY A 109 25.25 7.93 3.14
CA GLY A 109 25.57 9.26 2.69
C GLY A 109 26.67 9.76 3.61
N ASN A 110 27.90 9.42 3.24
CA ASN A 110 29.13 9.98 3.80
C ASN A 110 29.60 9.43 5.16
N ASP A 111 29.67 8.10 5.29
CA ASP A 111 30.63 7.50 6.22
C ASP A 111 32.02 7.66 5.61
N THR A 112 32.65 8.81 5.85
CA THR A 112 34.10 8.94 5.80
C THR A 112 34.68 7.98 6.84
N TRP A 113 34.83 6.71 6.48
CA TRP A 113 35.71 5.80 7.18
C TRP A 113 37.14 6.30 6.97
N SER A 114 37.60 7.15 7.87
CA SER A 114 39.02 7.45 8.03
C SER A 114 39.72 6.11 8.28
N ARG A 115 40.36 5.57 7.23
CA ARG A 115 41.30 4.46 7.35
C ARG A 115 42.43 4.93 8.27
N PRO A 116 42.68 4.30 9.44
CA PRO A 116 43.93 4.53 10.14
C PRO A 116 45.06 3.94 9.29
N ALA A 117 46.15 4.71 9.20
CA ALA A 117 47.41 4.32 8.57
C ALA A 117 48.11 3.20 9.35
#